data_AF-A0A7J6CQ42-F1
#
_entry.id   AF-A0A7J6CQ42-F1
#
_cell.length_a   1.000
_cell.length_b   1.000
_cell.length_c   1.000
_cell.angle_alpha   90.00
_cell.angle_beta   90.00
_cell.angle_gamma   90.00
#
_symmetry.space_group_name_H-M   'P 1'
#
loop_
_entity.id
_entity.type
_entity.pdbx_description
1 polymer ?
#
loop_
_entity_poly.entity_id
_entity_poly.type
_entity_poly.pdbx_seq_one_letter_code
_entity_poly.pdbx_strand_id
1 'polypeptide(L)'
;MQDPNADTEWNDILRKKGILPPKEAPAEEEEEEQLHQTQSVVKTYESMTLDELEENEDEFSEEDELAIEMYRQKRLAEWKAHQMKSVFGEVDEISGQDYVKEVNKAGAGIWVVLHLYKQGIPLCSLINQHLSQLARKFPQTKFLKSISNTCIPNYPDRNLPTLFVYHEAR
;
A
#
# COMPACT_ATOMS: atom_id res chain seq x y z
N MET A 1 -49.53 13.20 -3.54
CA MET A 1 -49.01 13.54 -2.20
C MET A 1 -47.51 13.67 -2.35
N GLN A 2 -46.94 14.87 -2.17
CA GLN A 2 -45.49 15.06 -2.21
C GLN A 2 -44.89 14.54 -0.91
N ASP A 3 -43.75 13.87 -1.00
CA ASP A 3 -43.03 13.31 0.14
C ASP A 3 -42.50 14.47 1.02
N PRO A 4 -42.94 14.57 2.29
CA PRO A 4 -42.51 15.62 3.22
C PRO A 4 -41.00 15.60 3.52
N ASN A 5 -40.29 14.53 3.17
CA ASN A 5 -38.87 14.36 3.45
C ASN A 5 -37.96 14.48 2.21
N ALA A 6 -38.51 14.87 1.06
CA ALA A 6 -37.71 15.10 -0.14
C ALA A 6 -36.84 16.38 0.00
N ASP A 7 -35.54 16.27 -0.27
CA ASP A 7 -34.62 17.43 -0.31
C ASP A 7 -34.84 18.23 -1.59
N THR A 8 -35.78 19.16 -1.51
CA THR A 8 -36.03 20.14 -2.57
C THR A 8 -35.88 21.54 -1.99
N GLU A 9 -35.40 22.47 -2.79
CA GLU A 9 -35.23 23.89 -2.39
C GLU A 9 -36.54 24.49 -1.81
N TRP A 10 -37.68 23.97 -2.25
CA TRP A 10 -39.00 24.33 -1.72
C TRP A 10 -39.22 23.86 -0.27
N ASN A 11 -38.81 22.65 0.07
CA ASN A 11 -38.97 22.10 1.42
C ASN A 11 -38.07 22.82 2.44
N ASP A 12 -36.88 23.26 2.05
CA ASP A 12 -35.98 24.03 2.91
C ASP A 12 -36.54 25.41 3.25
N ILE A 13 -37.15 26.07 2.26
CA ILE A 13 -37.84 27.36 2.47
C ILE A 13 -39.02 27.17 3.45
N LEU A 14 -39.76 26.07 3.34
CA LEU A 14 -40.87 25.77 4.24
C LEU A 14 -40.42 25.43 5.67
N ARG A 15 -39.29 24.74 5.86
CA ARG A 15 -38.66 24.53 7.18
C ARG A 15 -38.20 25.87 7.78
N LYS A 16 -37.57 26.74 6.98
CA LYS A 16 -37.15 28.09 7.41
C LYS A 16 -38.32 28.99 7.80
N LYS A 17 -39.49 28.79 7.20
CA LYS A 17 -40.74 29.50 7.54
C LYS A 17 -41.52 28.85 8.68
N GLY A 18 -41.03 27.75 9.25
CA GLY A 18 -41.63 27.06 10.40
C GLY A 18 -42.90 26.26 10.07
N ILE A 19 -43.14 25.96 8.79
CA ILE A 19 -44.32 25.21 8.33
C ILE A 19 -44.07 23.70 8.38
N LEU A 20 -42.84 23.27 8.13
CA LEU A 20 -42.39 21.88 8.27
C LEU A 20 -41.48 21.75 9.51
N PRO A 21 -41.54 20.60 10.24
CA PRO A 21 -40.63 20.34 11.34
C PRO A 21 -39.15 20.33 10.87
N PRO A 22 -38.18 20.55 11.77
CA PRO A 22 -36.76 20.37 11.46
C PRO A 22 -36.49 18.97 10.93
N LYS A 23 -35.57 18.82 9.98
CA LYS A 23 -35.14 17.50 9.49
C LYS A 23 -34.32 16.85 10.61
N GLU A 24 -34.57 15.58 10.91
CA GLU A 24 -33.70 14.80 11.80
C GLU A 24 -32.31 14.73 11.15
N ALA A 25 -31.27 15.14 11.88
CA ALA A 25 -29.89 15.01 11.42
C ALA A 25 -29.56 13.51 11.25
N PRO A 26 -28.87 13.10 10.18
CA PRO A 26 -28.42 11.73 10.06
C PRO A 26 -27.40 11.44 11.17
N ALA A 27 -27.56 10.31 11.86
CA ALA A 27 -26.63 9.84 12.90
C ALA A 27 -25.17 9.68 12.40
N GLU A 28 -24.96 9.73 11.10
CA GLU A 28 -23.65 9.67 10.43
C GLU A 28 -22.77 10.90 10.77
N GLU A 29 -23.34 12.09 11.00
CA GLU A 29 -22.55 13.29 11.33
C GLU A 29 -21.91 13.20 12.73
N GLU A 30 -22.60 12.58 13.70
CA GLU A 30 -22.05 12.34 15.05
C GLU A 30 -20.98 11.24 15.04
N GLU A 31 -21.10 10.23 14.17
CA GLU A 31 -20.08 9.19 13.98
C GLU A 31 -18.83 9.73 13.26
N GLU A 32 -18.99 10.63 12.28
CA GLU A 32 -17.87 11.27 11.59
C GLU A 32 -17.06 12.19 12.51
N GLU A 33 -17.71 12.98 13.37
CA GLU A 33 -17.00 13.81 14.36
C GLU A 33 -16.22 12.95 15.39
N GLN A 34 -16.74 11.79 15.78
CA GLN A 34 -16.04 10.83 16.65
C GLN A 34 -14.86 10.14 15.95
N LEU A 35 -14.93 9.89 14.64
CA LEU A 35 -13.85 9.30 13.84
C LEU A 35 -12.69 10.29 13.61
N HIS A 36 -12.98 11.58 13.47
CA HIS A 36 -11.97 12.65 13.36
C HIS A 36 -11.26 12.96 14.70
N GLN A 37 -11.88 12.58 15.82
CA GLN A 37 -11.27 12.56 17.16
C GLN A 37 -10.53 11.24 17.46
N THR A 38 -9.98 10.58 16.44
CA THR A 38 -8.90 9.60 16.66
C THR A 38 -7.61 10.33 17.04
N GLN A 39 -7.69 10.81 18.28
CA GLN A 39 -6.74 11.47 19.14
C GLN A 39 -5.29 11.04 18.85
N SER A 40 -4.45 12.02 18.51
CA SER A 40 -3.01 11.82 18.58
C SER A 40 -2.67 11.37 20.01
N VAL A 41 -2.09 10.18 20.15
CA VAL A 41 -1.69 9.56 21.43
C VAL A 41 -0.54 10.33 22.11
N VAL A 42 -0.18 11.51 21.60
CA VAL A 42 0.96 12.31 22.05
C VAL A 42 0.44 13.70 22.39
N LYS A 43 0.77 14.22 23.58
CA LYS A 43 0.51 15.61 23.96
C LYS A 43 1.10 16.55 22.90
N THR A 44 0.28 17.44 22.34
CA THR A 44 0.71 18.40 21.31
C THR A 44 1.22 19.68 21.97
N TYR A 45 2.52 19.72 22.28
CA TYR A 45 3.19 20.86 22.92
C TYR A 45 3.23 22.14 22.06
N GLU A 46 2.89 22.05 20.77
CA GLU A 46 2.96 23.16 19.81
C GLU A 46 1.93 24.28 20.07
N SER A 47 0.87 23.98 20.84
CA SER A 47 -0.20 24.94 21.16
C SER A 47 -0.16 25.48 22.60
N MET A 48 0.81 25.03 23.40
CA MET A 48 0.92 25.41 24.82
C MET A 48 1.62 26.76 24.99
N THR A 49 1.23 27.49 26.03
CA THR A 49 1.90 28.73 26.44
C THR A 49 3.21 28.42 27.20
N LEU A 50 4.11 29.41 27.30
CA LEU A 50 5.43 29.22 27.94
C LEU A 50 5.32 28.73 29.39
N ASP A 51 4.36 29.26 30.15
CA ASP A 51 4.15 28.88 31.56
C ASP A 51 3.59 27.43 31.67
N GLU A 52 2.72 27.01 30.74
CA GLU A 52 2.18 25.64 30.68
C GLU A 52 3.25 24.61 30.27
N LEU A 53 4.23 25.03 29.46
CA LEU A 53 5.39 24.21 29.08
C LEU A 53 6.36 24.03 30.24
N GLU A 54 6.58 25.07 31.06
CA GLU A 54 7.42 25.02 32.27
C GLU A 54 6.79 24.11 33.34
N GLU A 55 5.46 24.08 33.46
CA GLU A 55 4.75 23.15 34.35
C GLU A 55 4.75 21.70 33.84
N ASN A 56 4.81 21.47 32.53
CA ASN A 56 4.88 20.12 31.94
C ASN A 56 6.32 19.59 31.75
N GLU A 57 7.35 20.36 32.12
CA GLU A 57 8.75 20.05 31.83
C GLU A 57 9.22 18.74 32.52
N ASP A 58 8.65 18.43 33.70
CA ASP A 58 8.89 17.19 34.46
C ASP A 58 7.78 16.13 34.27
N GLU A 59 6.69 16.46 33.58
CA GLU A 59 5.52 15.58 33.41
C GLU A 59 5.60 14.80 32.08
N PHE A 60 6.69 14.06 31.92
CA PHE A 60 6.71 12.94 30.98
C PHE A 60 5.82 11.85 31.58
N SER A 61 4.55 11.85 31.20
CA SER A 61 3.58 10.94 31.82
C SER A 61 3.87 9.49 31.40
N GLU A 62 3.39 8.53 32.20
CA GLU A 62 3.44 7.11 31.81
C GLU A 62 2.75 6.89 30.45
N GLU A 63 1.78 7.72 30.07
CA GLU A 63 1.11 7.69 28.76
C GLU A 63 2.05 8.14 27.63
N ASP A 64 2.88 9.18 27.85
CA ASP A 64 3.87 9.65 26.88
C ASP A 64 4.96 8.60 26.65
N GLU A 65 5.42 7.92 27.71
CA GLU A 65 6.35 6.79 27.60
C GLU A 65 5.75 5.62 26.81
N LEU A 66 4.48 5.29 27.07
CA LEU A 66 3.77 4.21 26.39
C LEU A 66 3.55 4.53 24.90
N ALA A 67 3.24 5.78 24.57
CA ALA A 67 3.09 6.26 23.20
C ALA A 67 4.40 6.16 22.39
N ILE A 68 5.53 6.56 23.00
CA ILE A 68 6.85 6.47 22.37
C ILE A 68 7.25 5.01 22.17
N GLU A 69 7.03 4.14 23.16
CA GLU A 69 7.34 2.72 23.04
C GLU A 69 6.45 2.05 21.97
N MET A 70 5.15 2.40 21.89
CA MET A 70 4.28 1.96 20.80
C MET A 70 4.79 2.41 19.43
N TYR A 71 5.19 3.68 19.30
CA TYR A 71 5.76 4.20 18.04
C TYR A 71 7.05 3.46 17.67
N ARG A 72 7.94 3.24 18.64
CA ARG A 72 9.17 2.49 18.46
C ARG A 72 8.90 1.06 18.00
N GLN A 73 7.97 0.36 18.66
CA GLN A 73 7.57 -1.00 18.30
C GLN A 73 6.95 -1.07 16.91
N LYS A 74 6.09 -0.10 16.56
CA LYS A 74 5.50 0.01 15.22
C LYS A 74 6.58 0.15 14.14
N ARG A 75 7.53 1.08 14.33
CA ARG A 75 8.65 1.28 13.40
C ARG A 75 9.54 0.04 13.30
N LEU A 76 9.82 -0.63 14.41
CA LEU A 76 10.59 -1.87 14.43
C LEU A 76 9.87 -3.00 13.69
N ALA A 77 8.54 -3.10 13.84
CA ALA A 77 7.72 -4.08 13.16
C ALA A 77 7.67 -3.82 11.65
N GLU A 78 7.50 -2.56 11.22
CA GLU A 78 7.61 -2.16 9.82
C GLU A 78 8.97 -2.55 9.23
N TRP A 79 10.05 -2.23 9.94
CA TRP A 79 11.41 -2.55 9.49
C TRP A 79 11.66 -4.07 9.40
N LYS A 80 11.20 -4.84 10.40
CA LYS A 80 11.24 -6.31 10.36
C LYS A 80 10.40 -6.88 9.23
N ALA A 81 9.22 -6.33 8.96
CA ALA A 81 8.38 -6.74 7.84
C ALA A 81 9.04 -6.46 6.49
N HIS A 82 9.74 -5.33 6.35
CA HIS A 82 10.55 -5.04 5.15
C HIS A 82 11.74 -5.98 5.00
N GLN A 83 12.46 -6.30 6.09
CA GLN A 83 13.55 -7.27 6.07
C GLN A 83 13.07 -8.68 5.71
N MET A 84 11.94 -9.13 6.25
CA MET A 84 11.36 -10.43 5.92
C MET A 84 10.92 -10.53 4.45
N LYS A 85 10.64 -9.40 3.79
CA LYS A 85 10.33 -9.37 2.36
C LYS A 85 11.59 -9.35 1.48
N SER A 86 12.73 -8.93 2.03
CA SER A 86 14.02 -8.84 1.33
C SER A 86 14.71 -10.20 1.20
N VAL A 87 14.03 -11.17 0.59
CA VAL A 87 14.48 -12.58 0.48
C VAL A 87 15.18 -12.88 -0.84
N PHE A 88 15.00 -12.02 -1.84
CA PHE A 88 15.57 -12.16 -3.18
C PHE A 88 16.85 -11.33 -3.31
N GLY A 89 17.43 -11.30 -4.51
CA GLY A 89 18.71 -10.61 -4.74
C GLY A 89 19.39 -10.95 -6.06
N GLU A 90 18.92 -12.02 -6.73
CA GLU A 90 19.46 -12.52 -7.98
C GLU A 90 18.34 -12.76 -9.00
N VAL A 91 18.72 -13.09 -10.24
CA VAL A 91 17.78 -13.41 -11.32
C VAL A 91 17.81 -14.92 -11.55
N ASP A 92 16.74 -15.60 -11.16
CA ASP A 92 16.64 -17.05 -11.32
C ASP A 92 16.12 -17.43 -12.70
N GLU A 93 16.66 -18.50 -13.27
CA GLU A 93 16.17 -19.08 -14.51
C GLU A 93 15.15 -20.18 -14.23
N ILE A 94 13.98 -20.07 -14.85
CA ILE A 94 12.87 -21.01 -14.63
C ILE A 94 12.48 -21.72 -15.93
N SER A 95 11.95 -22.93 -15.80
CA SER A 95 11.26 -23.60 -16.91
C SER A 95 9.77 -23.24 -16.95
N GLY A 96 9.07 -23.62 -18.02
CA GLY A 96 7.61 -23.46 -18.08
C GLY A 96 6.85 -24.25 -17.00
N GLN A 97 7.42 -25.35 -16.49
CA GLN A 97 6.79 -26.13 -15.40
C GLN A 97 6.86 -25.37 -14.07
N ASP A 98 7.93 -24.61 -13.86
CA ASP A 98 8.17 -23.84 -12.64
C ASP A 98 7.33 -22.55 -12.63
N TYR A 99 6.85 -22.08 -13.77
CA TYR A 99 6.09 -20.84 -13.91
C TYR A 99 4.98 -20.70 -12.87
N VAL A 100 4.13 -21.73 -12.70
CA VAL A 100 3.00 -21.67 -11.77
C VAL A 100 3.48 -21.52 -10.33
N LYS A 101 4.56 -22.19 -9.96
CA LYS A 101 5.11 -22.14 -8.60
C LYS A 101 5.81 -20.80 -8.36
N GLU A 102 6.65 -20.38 -9.30
CA GLU A 102 7.56 -19.25 -9.11
C GLU A 102 6.90 -17.90 -9.38
N VAL A 103 5.88 -17.84 -10.25
CA VAL A 103 5.12 -16.64 -10.61
C VAL A 103 3.77 -16.60 -9.88
N ASN A 104 2.88 -17.58 -10.11
CA ASN A 104 1.52 -17.54 -9.56
C ASN A 104 1.48 -17.80 -8.04
N LYS A 105 2.47 -18.52 -7.49
CA LYS A 105 2.57 -18.86 -6.06
C LYS A 105 3.78 -18.21 -5.38
N ALA A 106 4.24 -17.07 -5.88
CA ALA A 106 5.40 -16.37 -5.32
C ALA A 106 5.21 -15.90 -3.87
N GLY A 107 3.96 -15.70 -3.43
CA GLY A 107 3.60 -15.26 -2.08
C GLY A 107 2.87 -13.91 -2.08
N ALA A 108 2.19 -13.59 -0.98
CA ALA A 108 1.43 -12.35 -0.85
C ALA A 108 2.37 -11.12 -0.74
N GLY A 109 2.06 -10.05 -1.48
CA GLY A 109 2.85 -8.82 -1.47
C GLY A 109 4.23 -8.90 -2.12
N ILE A 110 4.51 -9.96 -2.90
CA ILE A 110 5.74 -10.12 -3.68
C ILE A 110 5.48 -9.71 -5.13
N TRP A 111 6.31 -8.80 -5.63
CA TRP A 111 6.34 -8.45 -7.04
C TRP A 111 7.19 -9.48 -7.79
N VAL A 112 6.69 -9.97 -8.92
CA VAL A 112 7.42 -10.90 -9.78
C VAL A 112 7.64 -10.28 -11.15
N VAL A 113 8.90 -10.19 -11.57
CA VAL A 113 9.29 -9.70 -12.89
C VAL A 113 9.85 -10.89 -13.68
N LEU A 114 9.15 -11.31 -14.73
CA LEU A 114 9.58 -12.41 -15.60
C LEU A 114 10.04 -11.87 -16.96
N HIS A 115 11.28 -12.14 -17.31
CA HIS A 115 11.82 -11.86 -18.64
C HIS A 115 11.78 -13.10 -19.53
N LEU A 116 10.96 -13.06 -20.58
CA LEU A 116 11.06 -14.04 -21.65
C LEU A 116 12.13 -13.60 -22.64
N TYR A 117 13.05 -14.52 -22.91
CA TYR A 117 14.22 -14.25 -23.72
C TYR A 117 14.50 -15.36 -24.73
N LYS A 118 15.39 -15.09 -25.69
CA LYS A 118 15.93 -16.11 -26.59
C LYS A 118 17.40 -15.85 -26.81
N GLN A 119 18.18 -16.93 -26.82
CA GLN A 119 19.60 -16.87 -27.12
C GLN A 119 19.81 -16.39 -28.56
N GLY A 120 20.79 -15.51 -28.77
CA GLY A 120 21.09 -14.93 -30.09
C GLY A 120 20.43 -13.57 -30.37
N ILE A 121 19.51 -13.09 -29.51
CA ILE A 121 18.96 -11.73 -29.61
C ILE A 121 19.76 -10.79 -28.69
N PRO A 122 20.53 -9.80 -29.20
CA PRO A 122 21.37 -8.94 -28.38
C PRO A 122 20.61 -8.16 -27.30
N LEU A 123 19.39 -7.71 -27.62
CA LEU A 123 18.52 -6.99 -26.67
C LEU A 123 18.14 -7.84 -25.46
N CYS A 124 17.94 -9.16 -25.65
CA CYS A 124 17.66 -10.09 -24.54
C CYS A 124 18.85 -10.15 -23.57
N SER A 125 20.07 -10.21 -24.09
CA SER A 125 21.29 -10.22 -23.28
C SER A 125 21.45 -8.92 -22.48
N LEU A 126 21.13 -7.78 -23.09
CA LEU A 126 21.17 -6.47 -22.43
C LEU A 126 20.15 -6.39 -21.28
N ILE A 127 18.90 -6.80 -21.51
CA ILE A 127 17.88 -6.83 -20.46
C ILE A 127 18.31 -7.73 -19.31
N ASN A 128 18.84 -8.92 -19.59
CA ASN A 128 19.35 -9.84 -18.56
C ASN A 128 20.41 -9.17 -17.66
N GLN A 129 21.35 -8.41 -18.24
CA GLN A 129 22.36 -7.69 -17.46
C GLN A 129 21.75 -6.63 -16.54
N HIS A 130 20.77 -5.87 -17.03
CA HIS A 130 20.08 -4.86 -16.22
C HIS A 130 19.24 -5.49 -15.10
N LEU A 131 18.54 -6.59 -15.38
CA LEU A 131 17.75 -7.30 -14.36
C LEU A 131 18.64 -7.86 -13.25
N SER A 132 19.85 -8.35 -13.57
CA SER A 132 20.80 -8.79 -12.54
C SER A 132 21.25 -7.65 -11.61
N GLN A 133 21.37 -6.42 -12.13
CA GLN A 133 21.68 -5.25 -11.29
C GLN A 133 20.47 -4.81 -10.46
N LEU A 134 19.26 -4.88 -11.03
CA LEU A 134 18.02 -4.53 -10.35
C LEU A 134 17.69 -5.52 -9.24
N ALA A 135 17.88 -6.82 -9.45
CA ALA A 135 17.64 -7.84 -8.44
C ALA A 135 18.43 -7.57 -7.15
N ARG A 136 19.69 -7.14 -7.27
CA ARG A 136 20.54 -6.76 -6.12
C ARG A 136 20.07 -5.48 -5.41
N LYS A 137 19.47 -4.55 -6.14
CA LYS A 137 18.96 -3.28 -5.60
C LYS A 137 17.58 -3.43 -4.97
N PHE A 138 16.78 -4.38 -5.43
CA PHE A 138 15.40 -4.60 -5.01
C PHE A 138 15.21 -6.04 -4.53
N PRO A 139 15.80 -6.43 -3.39
CA PRO A 139 15.71 -7.78 -2.85
C PRO A 139 14.30 -8.19 -2.39
N GLN A 140 13.36 -7.25 -2.36
CA GLN A 140 11.93 -7.52 -2.12
C GLN A 140 11.16 -7.99 -3.37
N THR A 141 11.75 -7.84 -4.55
CA THR A 141 11.15 -8.18 -5.83
C THR A 141 11.83 -9.41 -6.39
N LYS A 142 11.04 -10.35 -6.86
CA LYS A 142 11.52 -11.58 -7.47
C LYS A 142 11.75 -11.35 -8.96
N PHE A 143 13.00 -11.47 -9.40
CA PHE A 143 13.36 -11.36 -10.81
C PHE A 143 13.62 -12.75 -11.39
N LEU A 144 12.96 -13.05 -12.49
CA LEU A 144 13.01 -14.34 -13.15
C LEU A 144 13.31 -14.15 -14.64
N LYS A 145 13.92 -15.16 -15.25
CA LYS A 145 14.09 -15.25 -16.71
C LYS A 145 13.72 -16.65 -17.19
N SER A 146 13.23 -16.75 -18.42
CA SER A 146 12.97 -18.04 -19.06
C SER A 146 13.12 -17.96 -20.57
N ILE A 147 13.52 -19.07 -21.20
CA ILE A 147 13.53 -19.16 -22.65
C ILE A 147 12.06 -19.10 -23.12
N SER A 148 11.78 -18.15 -24.02
CA SER A 148 10.44 -17.88 -24.56
C SER A 148 9.65 -19.13 -24.92
N ASN A 149 10.23 -20.00 -25.76
CA ASN A 149 9.59 -21.23 -26.23
C ASN A 149 9.44 -22.32 -25.16
N THR A 150 10.25 -22.30 -24.09
CA THR A 150 10.11 -23.27 -22.98
C THR A 150 9.05 -22.83 -21.98
N CYS A 151 8.85 -21.52 -21.82
CA CYS A 151 7.85 -20.97 -20.92
C CYS A 151 6.47 -20.90 -21.57
N ILE A 152 6.41 -20.43 -22.82
CA ILE A 152 5.19 -20.30 -23.61
C ILE A 152 5.41 -20.97 -24.97
N PRO A 153 4.71 -22.08 -25.26
CA PRO A 153 4.82 -22.75 -26.55
C PRO A 153 4.50 -21.80 -27.70
N ASN A 154 5.34 -21.80 -28.74
CA ASN A 154 5.18 -20.98 -29.95
C ASN A 154 5.15 -19.45 -29.70
N TYR A 155 5.83 -18.97 -28.66
CA TYR A 155 5.94 -17.52 -28.43
C TYR A 155 6.70 -16.83 -29.58
N PRO A 156 6.16 -15.76 -30.21
CA PRO A 156 6.81 -15.14 -31.37
C PRO A 156 8.13 -14.43 -31.01
N ASP A 157 9.22 -14.77 -31.70
CA ASP A 157 10.53 -14.12 -31.50
C ASP A 157 10.49 -12.60 -31.68
N ARG A 158 9.63 -12.09 -32.57
CA ARG A 158 9.46 -10.64 -32.82
C ARG A 158 8.99 -9.85 -31.60
N ASN A 159 8.42 -10.53 -30.60
CA ASN A 159 7.96 -9.90 -29.37
C ASN A 159 9.09 -9.81 -28.33
N LEU A 160 10.22 -10.48 -28.55
CA LEU A 160 11.33 -10.52 -27.60
C LEU A 160 12.24 -9.28 -27.76
N PRO A 161 12.80 -8.77 -26.64
CA PRO A 161 12.60 -9.23 -25.26
C PRO A 161 11.23 -8.84 -24.70
N THR A 162 10.61 -9.74 -23.93
CA THR A 162 9.32 -9.46 -23.24
C THR A 162 9.52 -9.48 -21.75
N LEU A 163 8.98 -8.47 -21.06
CA LEU A 163 8.92 -8.42 -19.61
C LEU A 163 7.47 -8.51 -19.15
N PHE A 164 7.17 -9.47 -18.27
CA PHE A 164 5.91 -9.55 -17.55
C PHE A 164 6.14 -9.14 -16.10
N VAL A 165 5.21 -8.38 -15.55
CA VAL A 165 5.23 -7.94 -14.16
C VAL A 165 3.92 -8.39 -13.53
N TYR A 166 4.02 -9.14 -12.44
CA TYR A 166 2.91 -9.67 -11.68
C TYR A 166 2.94 -9.12 -10.26
N HIS A 167 1.75 -8.87 -9.72
CA HIS A 167 1.55 -8.55 -8.31
C HIS A 167 0.31 -9.29 -7.82
N GLU A 168 0.42 -10.02 -6.70
CA GLU A 168 -0.71 -10.79 -6.14
C GLU A 168 -1.36 -11.77 -7.14
N ALA A 169 -0.55 -12.39 -7.99
CA ALA A 169 -0.99 -13.32 -9.04
C ALA A 169 -2.01 -12.72 -10.05
N ARG A 170 -2.00 -11.39 -10.20
CA ARG A 170 -2.71 -10.64 -11.26
C ARG A 170 -1.72 -9.98 -12.22
#